data_AF-A0A7S3YB49-F1
#
_entry.id   AF-A0A7S3YB49-F1
#
_cell.length_a   1.000
_cell.length_b   1.000
_cell.length_c   1.000
_cell.angle_alpha   90.00
_cell.angle_beta   90.00
_cell.angle_gamma   90.00
#
_symmetry.space_group_name_H-M   'P 1'
#
loop_
_entity.id
_entity.type
_entity.pdbx_description
1 polymer ?
#
loop_
_entity_poly.entity_id
_entity_poly.type
_entity_poly.pdbx_seq_one_letter_code
_entity_poly.pdbx_strand_id
1 'polypeptide(L)'
;MRVVSGEAAIARDLTAEGVAAGGFASVGCRGCLLDAGRWYFEVRLLTAGCMQLGWADAGYLGNAETGDGVGDGPHSWAYDGWRQYRWHDGHREWGARWAPGDVVGVGCDLDAGTVSFYLNGRGEEVGMGVAFEGVRPAGGLWPCASFNRRERVRFNLGHRGFAFPPPPGGYRPVVERVREVTAAFAALRERLAGR
;
A
#
# COMPACT_ATOMS: atom_id res chain seq x y z
N MET A 1 -6.29 8.56 -4.15
CA MET A 1 -4.91 8.51 -3.63
C MET A 1 -4.41 9.94 -3.44
N ARG A 2 -3.67 10.21 -2.37
CA ARG A 2 -3.13 11.54 -2.04
C ARG A 2 -1.75 11.42 -1.42
N VAL A 3 -1.01 12.53 -1.37
CA VAL A 3 0.20 12.67 -0.57
C VAL A 3 -0.16 12.63 0.92
N VAL A 4 0.66 11.96 1.70
CA VAL A 4 0.51 11.78 3.16
C VAL A 4 1.62 12.53 3.90
N SER A 5 2.86 12.42 3.44
CA SER A 5 4.04 13.11 3.98
C SER A 5 4.99 13.46 2.85
N GLY A 6 5.68 14.61 2.95
CA GLY A 6 6.57 15.13 1.91
C GLY A 6 5.85 15.61 0.65
N GLU A 7 6.52 15.51 -0.50
CA GLU A 7 5.99 15.91 -1.80
C GLU A 7 6.15 14.79 -2.83
N ALA A 8 5.09 14.52 -3.59
CA ALA A 8 5.10 13.58 -4.70
C ALA A 8 4.09 14.01 -5.77
N ALA A 9 4.40 13.71 -7.03
CA ALA A 9 3.46 13.87 -8.13
C ALA A 9 2.56 12.63 -8.21
N ILE A 10 1.25 12.82 -8.37
CA ILE A 10 0.27 11.73 -8.54
C ILE A 10 -0.55 12.00 -9.81
N ALA A 11 -0.40 11.14 -10.81
CA ALA A 11 -1.15 11.19 -12.05
C ALA A 11 -2.53 10.53 -11.93
N ARG A 12 -3.39 10.77 -12.92
CA ARG A 12 -4.77 10.23 -12.96
C ARG A 12 -4.82 8.70 -13.01
N ASP A 13 -3.80 8.06 -13.59
CA ASP A 13 -3.70 6.59 -13.70
C ASP A 13 -3.13 5.93 -12.44
N LEU A 14 -3.04 6.71 -11.34
CA LEU A 14 -2.44 6.36 -10.06
C LEU A 14 -0.94 6.05 -10.15
N THR A 15 -0.23 6.61 -11.13
CA THR A 15 1.22 6.70 -11.09
C THR A 15 1.63 7.74 -10.05
N ALA A 16 2.48 7.35 -9.11
CA ALA A 16 3.08 8.20 -8.10
C ALA A 16 4.59 8.29 -8.33
N GLU A 17 5.15 9.49 -8.15
CA GLU A 17 6.56 9.78 -8.40
C GLU A 17 7.12 10.72 -7.34
N GLY A 18 8.28 10.37 -6.77
CA GLY A 18 9.00 11.23 -5.83
C GLY A 18 9.60 12.44 -6.54
N VAL A 19 9.39 13.65 -6.02
CA VAL A 19 9.98 14.88 -6.59
C VAL A 19 11.28 15.25 -5.91
N ALA A 20 12.08 16.14 -6.51
CA ALA A 20 13.41 16.49 -6.01
C ALA A 20 13.40 17.06 -4.57
N ALA A 21 12.40 17.86 -4.22
CA ALA A 21 12.23 18.42 -2.88
C ALA A 21 11.48 17.48 -1.91
N GLY A 22 11.03 16.29 -2.37
CA GLY A 22 10.03 15.50 -1.66
C GLY A 22 10.53 14.61 -0.52
N GLY A 23 11.86 14.52 -0.31
CA GLY A 23 12.43 13.61 0.70
C GLY A 23 12.09 12.15 0.42
N PHE A 24 11.70 11.41 1.47
CA PHE A 24 11.13 10.06 1.38
C PHE A 24 9.59 10.11 1.45
N ALA A 25 9.00 10.67 0.41
CA ALA A 25 7.59 11.01 0.37
C ALA A 25 6.69 9.78 0.50
N SER A 26 5.54 9.96 1.14
CA SER A 26 4.54 8.91 1.32
C SER A 26 3.23 9.26 0.64
N VAL A 27 2.63 8.31 -0.07
CA VAL A 27 1.33 8.46 -0.74
C VAL A 27 0.42 7.29 -0.41
N GLY A 28 -0.89 7.52 -0.42
CA GLY A 28 -1.83 6.41 -0.26
C GLY A 28 -3.29 6.82 -0.17
N CYS A 29 -4.12 5.88 0.30
CA CYS A 29 -5.58 6.00 0.33
C CYS A 29 -6.14 6.13 1.76
N ARG A 30 -5.54 7.00 2.60
CA ARG A 30 -5.92 7.22 4.01
C ARG A 30 -7.42 7.46 4.29
N GLY A 31 -8.22 7.89 3.31
CA GLY A 31 -9.68 8.06 3.45
C GLY A 31 -10.50 6.77 3.27
N CYS A 32 -9.86 5.62 3.06
CA CYS A 32 -10.51 4.35 2.75
C CYS A 32 -9.94 3.26 3.69
N LEU A 33 -10.43 3.27 4.94
CA LEU A 33 -10.04 2.29 5.94
C LEU A 33 -10.75 0.95 5.71
N LEU A 34 -9.96 -0.11 5.85
CA LEU A 34 -10.35 -1.52 5.77
C LEU A 34 -10.21 -2.11 7.17
N ASP A 35 -11.31 -2.60 7.74
CA ASP A 35 -11.40 -2.99 9.16
C ASP A 35 -11.69 -4.48 9.38
N ALA A 36 -12.13 -5.20 8.35
CA ALA A 36 -12.34 -6.66 8.37
C ALA A 36 -12.15 -7.28 6.98
N GLY A 37 -11.98 -8.60 6.93
CA GLY A 37 -11.87 -9.35 5.67
C GLY A 37 -10.50 -9.28 5.00
N ARG A 38 -10.46 -9.77 3.76
CA ARG A 38 -9.24 -9.92 2.95
C ARG A 38 -9.21 -8.92 1.82
N TRP A 39 -8.13 -8.15 1.73
CA TRP A 39 -7.99 -7.07 0.74
C TRP A 39 -6.68 -7.14 -0.01
N TYR A 40 -6.72 -6.73 -1.28
CA TYR A 40 -5.59 -6.82 -2.19
C TYR A 40 -5.50 -5.64 -3.14
N PHE A 41 -4.27 -5.23 -3.43
CA PHE A 41 -3.95 -4.33 -4.53
C PHE A 41 -2.59 -4.71 -5.13
N GLU A 42 -2.29 -4.18 -6.31
CA GLU A 42 -0.97 -4.32 -6.92
C GLU A 42 -0.27 -2.97 -7.04
N VAL A 43 1.06 -3.03 -7.09
CA VAL A 43 1.93 -1.92 -7.42
C VAL A 43 2.88 -2.34 -8.53
N ARG A 44 2.76 -1.71 -9.70
CA ARG A 44 3.73 -1.88 -10.78
C ARG A 44 4.92 -0.95 -10.56
N LEU A 45 6.11 -1.51 -10.57
CA LEU A 45 7.37 -0.79 -10.42
C LEU A 45 7.74 -0.17 -11.76
N LEU A 46 7.82 1.16 -11.83
CA LEU A 46 8.33 1.86 -13.03
C LEU A 46 9.83 2.15 -12.90
N THR A 47 10.29 2.30 -11.66
CA THR A 47 11.68 2.21 -11.23
C THR A 47 11.75 1.17 -10.09
N ALA A 48 12.95 0.83 -9.64
CA ALA A 48 13.15 -0.26 -8.68
C ALA A 48 14.22 0.09 -7.63
N GLY A 49 14.39 1.38 -7.30
CA GLY A 49 15.28 1.80 -6.23
C GLY A 49 14.62 1.66 -4.86
N CYS A 50 15.07 2.47 -3.91
CA CYS A 50 14.63 2.41 -2.51
C CYS A 50 13.19 2.91 -2.35
N MET A 51 12.29 1.98 -2.03
CA MET A 51 10.86 2.21 -1.81
C MET A 51 10.35 1.24 -0.73
N GLN A 52 9.25 1.58 -0.08
CA GLN A 52 8.56 0.74 0.89
C GLN A 52 7.09 0.67 0.51
N LEU A 53 6.59 -0.50 0.14
CA LEU A 53 5.22 -0.71 -0.35
C LEU A 53 4.43 -1.52 0.68
N GLY A 54 3.23 -1.10 1.04
CA GLY A 54 2.42 -1.88 1.97
C GLY A 54 1.16 -1.20 2.48
N TRP A 55 0.92 -1.37 3.78
CA TRP A 55 -0.27 -0.92 4.47
C TRP A 55 0.11 0.03 5.60
N ALA A 56 -0.74 1.03 5.82
CA ALA A 56 -0.66 1.92 6.96
C ALA A 56 -2.01 1.92 7.70
N ASP A 57 -2.00 2.21 9.00
CA ASP A 57 -3.22 2.38 9.79
C ASP A 57 -3.55 3.86 10.06
N ALA A 58 -4.58 4.14 10.86
CA ALA A 58 -5.02 5.52 11.11
C ALA A 58 -3.96 6.40 11.81
N GLY A 59 -3.05 5.78 12.57
CA GLY A 59 -1.97 6.43 13.32
C GLY A 59 -0.75 6.79 12.47
N TYR A 60 -0.65 6.29 11.24
CA TYR A 60 0.48 6.60 10.37
C TYR A 60 0.47 8.06 9.92
N LEU A 61 1.61 8.73 10.12
CA LEU A 61 1.85 10.10 9.69
C LEU A 61 2.99 10.18 8.66
N GLY A 62 4.07 9.43 8.86
CA GLY A 62 5.31 9.52 8.08
C GLY A 62 6.05 10.85 8.28
N ASN A 63 7.35 10.87 8.01
CA ASN A 63 8.16 12.08 8.05
C ASN A 63 9.21 12.03 6.92
N ALA A 64 8.85 12.61 5.77
CA ALA A 64 9.70 12.57 4.59
C ALA A 64 11.04 13.32 4.76
N GLU A 65 11.14 14.27 5.70
CA GLU A 65 12.36 15.04 5.96
C GLU A 65 13.41 14.22 6.72
N THR A 66 12.97 13.45 7.72
CA THR A 66 13.83 12.52 8.49
C THR A 66 14.01 11.18 7.78
N GLY A 67 13.16 10.88 6.81
CA GLY A 67 13.18 9.62 6.06
C GLY A 67 12.24 8.55 6.61
N ASP A 68 11.37 8.89 7.56
CA ASP A 68 10.45 7.93 8.19
C ASP A 68 9.27 7.60 7.25
N GLY A 69 9.36 6.46 6.59
CA GLY A 69 8.39 5.94 5.63
C GLY A 69 7.48 4.85 6.17
N VAL A 70 6.78 4.16 5.27
CA VAL A 70 5.87 3.04 5.60
C VAL A 70 6.69 1.90 6.18
N GLY A 71 6.38 1.53 7.41
CA GLY A 71 7.03 0.44 8.15
C GLY A 71 8.13 0.90 9.11
N ASP A 72 8.55 2.16 9.08
CA ASP A 72 9.59 2.66 9.99
C ASP A 72 9.11 2.79 11.44
N GLY A 73 7.81 3.03 11.62
CA GLY A 73 7.14 3.05 12.93
C GLY A 73 6.06 1.96 13.09
N PRO A 74 5.37 1.95 14.25
CA PRO A 74 4.43 0.87 14.62
C PRO A 74 3.09 0.90 13.88
N HIS A 75 2.80 1.98 13.13
CA HIS A 75 1.51 2.22 12.49
C HIS A 75 1.45 1.79 11.01
N SER A 76 2.39 0.97 10.56
CA SER A 76 2.49 0.56 9.16
C SER A 76 3.36 -0.68 8.96
N TRP A 77 3.17 -1.36 7.83
CA TRP A 77 3.83 -2.60 7.44
C TRP A 77 4.20 -2.53 5.97
N ALA A 78 5.47 -2.74 5.61
CA ALA A 78 5.91 -2.63 4.23
C ALA A 78 6.95 -3.68 3.81
N TYR A 79 7.11 -3.79 2.50
CA TYR A 79 8.16 -4.53 1.83
C TYR A 79 9.00 -3.57 0.96
N ASP A 80 10.32 -3.70 1.07
CA ASP A 80 11.34 -2.98 0.30
C ASP A 80 12.16 -4.03 -0.47
N GLY A 81 11.86 -4.21 -1.76
CA GLY A 81 12.55 -5.18 -2.61
C GLY A 81 13.90 -4.70 -3.14
N TRP A 82 14.30 -3.45 -2.87
CA TRP A 82 15.64 -2.96 -3.20
C TRP A 82 16.63 -3.33 -2.10
N ARG A 83 16.21 -3.22 -0.84
CA ARG A 83 17.00 -3.67 0.32
C ARG A 83 16.72 -5.12 0.70
N GLN A 84 15.65 -5.69 0.16
CA GLN A 84 15.13 -7.03 0.51
C GLN A 84 14.78 -7.12 2.00
N TYR A 85 14.00 -6.15 2.46
CA TYR A 85 13.55 -6.05 3.84
C TYR A 85 12.02 -6.04 3.92
N ARG A 86 11.52 -6.59 5.04
CA ARG A 86 10.20 -6.23 5.58
C ARG A 86 10.38 -5.18 6.68
N TRP A 87 9.52 -4.18 6.69
CA TRP A 87 9.56 -3.03 7.58
C TRP A 87 8.32 -2.95 8.47
N HIS A 88 8.52 -2.95 9.78
CA HIS A 88 7.52 -2.65 10.80
C HIS A 88 8.25 -2.40 12.14
N ASP A 89 8.27 -1.14 12.59
CA ASP A 89 9.00 -0.70 13.79
C ASP A 89 10.47 -1.15 13.76
N GLY A 90 11.13 -0.88 12.62
CA GLY A 90 12.43 -1.42 12.24
C GLY A 90 12.34 -2.37 11.04
N HIS A 91 13.46 -3.01 10.69
CA HIS A 91 13.56 -3.88 9.50
C HIS A 91 14.14 -5.25 9.82
N ARG A 92 13.82 -6.21 8.94
CA ARG A 92 14.42 -7.55 8.90
C ARG A 92 14.61 -7.99 7.45
N GLU A 93 15.69 -8.71 7.17
CA GLU A 93 15.90 -9.41 5.89
C GLU A 93 14.70 -10.30 5.55
N TRP A 94 14.11 -10.05 4.37
CA TRP A 94 12.92 -10.74 3.89
C TRP A 94 12.63 -10.41 2.42
N GLY A 95 12.14 -11.40 1.67
CA GLY A 95 11.60 -11.18 0.33
C GLY A 95 12.62 -11.24 -0.80
N ALA A 96 12.08 -11.27 -2.02
CA ALA A 96 12.85 -11.30 -3.25
C ALA A 96 13.44 -9.93 -3.61
N ARG A 97 14.42 -9.89 -4.52
CA ARG A 97 14.85 -8.64 -5.16
C ARG A 97 13.83 -8.26 -6.24
N TRP A 98 13.46 -6.99 -6.33
CA TRP A 98 12.63 -6.50 -7.44
C TRP A 98 13.43 -5.90 -8.60
N ALA A 99 12.80 -5.76 -9.75
CA ALA A 99 13.34 -5.09 -10.93
C ALA A 99 12.30 -4.13 -11.56
N PRO A 100 12.73 -3.15 -12.38
CA PRO A 100 11.80 -2.30 -13.10
C PRO A 100 10.87 -3.13 -13.99
N GLY A 101 9.58 -2.85 -13.94
CA GLY A 101 8.55 -3.60 -14.66
C GLY A 101 7.85 -4.68 -13.84
N ASP A 102 8.42 -5.11 -12.72
CA ASP A 102 7.78 -6.07 -11.81
C ASP A 102 6.49 -5.52 -11.22
N VAL A 103 5.62 -6.44 -10.80
CA VAL A 103 4.38 -6.15 -10.10
C VAL A 103 4.42 -6.78 -8.71
N VAL A 104 4.29 -5.93 -7.70
CA VAL A 104 4.16 -6.36 -6.30
C VAL A 104 2.68 -6.49 -5.98
N GLY A 105 2.27 -7.70 -5.63
CA GLY A 105 0.97 -7.96 -5.01
C GLY A 105 1.04 -7.68 -3.51
N VAL A 106 0.06 -6.95 -2.98
CA VAL A 106 0.04 -6.52 -1.58
C VAL A 106 -1.30 -6.93 -0.97
N GLY A 107 -1.27 -7.93 -0.10
CA GLY A 107 -2.44 -8.51 0.54
C GLY A 107 -2.48 -8.24 2.05
N CYS A 108 -3.69 -8.11 2.59
CA CYS A 108 -3.93 -8.24 4.03
C CYS A 108 -5.12 -9.18 4.29
N ASP A 109 -5.02 -9.97 5.35
CA ASP A 109 -6.14 -10.69 5.94
C ASP A 109 -6.35 -10.12 7.34
N LEU A 110 -7.35 -9.24 7.48
CA LEU A 110 -7.65 -8.57 8.75
C LEU A 110 -8.30 -9.52 9.75
N ASP A 111 -8.95 -10.58 9.28
CA ASP A 111 -9.59 -11.59 10.14
C ASP A 111 -8.51 -12.49 10.76
N ALA A 112 -7.50 -12.88 9.98
CA ALA A 112 -6.34 -13.62 10.48
C ALA A 112 -5.25 -12.73 11.10
N GLY A 113 -5.29 -11.42 10.86
CA GLY A 113 -4.26 -10.48 11.28
C GLY A 113 -2.93 -10.69 10.57
N THR A 114 -2.93 -10.82 9.25
CA THR A 114 -1.71 -11.00 8.45
C THR A 114 -1.57 -9.99 7.33
N VAL A 115 -0.32 -9.70 6.95
CA VAL A 115 0.04 -8.96 5.73
C VAL A 115 0.97 -9.84 4.90
N SER A 116 0.69 -9.94 3.62
CA SER A 116 1.43 -10.76 2.66
C SER A 116 1.83 -9.97 1.41
N PHE A 117 2.95 -10.35 0.81
CA PHE A 117 3.44 -9.77 -0.43
C PHE A 117 3.73 -10.86 -1.46
N TYR A 118 3.61 -10.52 -2.73
CA TYR A 118 3.84 -11.41 -3.86
C TYR A 118 4.63 -10.66 -4.93
N LEU A 119 5.52 -11.35 -5.65
CA LEU A 119 6.29 -10.74 -6.74
C LEU A 119 5.96 -11.44 -8.05
N ASN A 120 5.30 -10.72 -8.96
CA ASN A 120 4.78 -11.25 -10.23
C ASN A 120 3.87 -12.48 -10.01
N GLY A 121 2.99 -12.40 -9.01
CA GLY A 121 2.09 -13.50 -8.62
C GLY A 121 2.75 -14.62 -7.82
N ARG A 122 4.08 -14.59 -7.62
CA ARG A 122 4.83 -15.63 -6.90
C ARG A 122 4.89 -15.36 -5.40
N GLY A 123 4.79 -16.42 -4.61
CA GLY A 123 4.71 -16.39 -3.15
C GLY A 123 5.94 -17.02 -2.48
N GLU A 124 5.68 -17.99 -1.59
CA GLU A 124 6.69 -18.65 -0.74
C GLU A 124 7.86 -19.25 -1.54
N GLU A 125 7.61 -19.71 -2.76
CA GLU A 125 8.62 -20.32 -3.64
C GLU A 125 9.76 -19.37 -4.03
N VAL A 126 9.56 -18.06 -3.87
CA VAL A 126 10.59 -17.03 -4.11
C VAL A 126 10.90 -16.23 -2.84
N GLY A 127 10.56 -16.75 -1.66
CA GLY A 127 10.77 -16.07 -0.37
C GLY A 127 9.78 -14.93 -0.11
N MET A 128 8.68 -14.86 -0.86
CA MET A 128 7.56 -13.95 -0.63
C MET A 128 6.47 -14.66 0.21
N GLY A 129 5.23 -14.17 0.25
CA GLY A 129 4.13 -14.72 1.04
C GLY A 129 3.82 -13.89 2.29
N VAL A 130 3.40 -14.55 3.38
CA VAL A 130 3.07 -13.88 4.66
C VAL A 130 4.35 -13.26 5.26
N ALA A 131 4.36 -11.94 5.34
CA ALA A 131 5.48 -11.18 5.89
C ALA A 131 5.24 -10.74 7.34
N PHE A 132 3.98 -10.59 7.75
CA PHE A 132 3.63 -10.18 9.11
C PHE A 132 2.42 -10.96 9.61
N GLU A 133 2.49 -11.32 10.88
CA GLU A 133 1.43 -12.00 11.64
C GLU A 133 1.10 -11.17 12.88
N GLY A 134 -0.06 -11.42 13.49
CA GLY A 134 -0.49 -10.67 14.67
C GLY A 134 -0.76 -9.19 14.40
N VAL A 135 -1.05 -8.83 13.15
CA VAL A 135 -1.36 -7.45 12.74
C VAL A 135 -2.65 -7.00 13.43
N ARG A 136 -2.57 -5.87 14.13
CA ARG A 136 -3.66 -5.24 14.89
C ARG A 136 -3.68 -3.74 14.59
N PRO A 137 -4.31 -3.30 13.50
CA PRO A 137 -4.25 -1.91 13.06
C PRO A 137 -5.11 -1.00 13.93
N ALA A 138 -4.66 0.23 14.15
CA ALA A 138 -5.50 1.27 14.75
C ALA A 138 -6.55 1.75 13.73
N GLY A 139 -7.80 1.33 13.90
CA GLY A 139 -8.96 1.76 13.10
C GLY A 139 -9.08 1.14 11.70
N GLY A 140 -8.10 0.34 11.27
CA GLY A 140 -8.09 -0.34 9.97
C GLY A 140 -6.88 0.02 9.12
N LEU A 141 -6.69 -0.70 8.01
CA LEU A 141 -5.58 -0.51 7.08
C LEU A 141 -5.99 0.26 5.83
N TRP A 142 -5.03 0.93 5.21
CA TRP A 142 -5.16 1.55 3.90
C TRP A 142 -3.86 1.42 3.08
N PRO A 143 -3.93 1.29 1.74
CA PRO A 143 -2.74 1.17 0.89
C PRO A 143 -1.83 2.39 0.98
N CYS A 144 -0.54 2.16 1.23
CA CYS A 144 0.46 3.21 1.34
C CYS A 144 1.78 2.80 0.69
N ALA A 145 2.54 3.77 0.20
CA ALA A 145 3.94 3.57 -0.16
C ALA A 145 4.77 4.81 0.20
N SER A 146 6.02 4.57 0.58
CA SER A 146 7.07 5.58 0.65
C SER A 146 8.14 5.31 -0.39
N PHE A 147 8.73 6.36 -0.95
CA PHE A 147 9.73 6.18 -2.00
C PHE A 147 10.69 7.36 -2.08
N ASN A 148 11.92 7.06 -2.51
CA ASN A 148 12.94 8.07 -2.73
C ASN A 148 12.58 9.01 -3.89
N ARG A 149 13.31 10.12 -3.96
CA ARG A 149 13.25 11.07 -5.07
C ARG A 149 13.43 10.35 -6.41
N ARG A 150 12.61 10.68 -7.41
CA ARG A 150 12.58 10.12 -8.76
C ARG A 150 12.20 8.64 -8.86
N GLU A 151 11.92 7.97 -7.75
CA GLU A 151 11.31 6.64 -7.80
C GLU A 151 9.84 6.74 -8.17
N ARG A 152 9.37 5.75 -8.92
CA ARG A 152 8.08 5.78 -9.63
C ARG A 152 7.39 4.44 -9.52
N VAL A 153 6.14 4.49 -9.08
CA VAL A 153 5.27 3.32 -8.98
C VAL A 153 3.90 3.63 -9.55
N ARG A 154 3.19 2.61 -10.01
CA ARG A 154 1.80 2.74 -10.44
C ARG A 154 0.93 1.80 -9.63
N PHE A 155 -0.03 2.36 -8.91
CA PHE A 155 -0.99 1.56 -8.14
C PHE A 155 -2.08 0.98 -9.03
N ASN A 156 -2.49 -0.23 -8.70
CA ASN A 156 -3.71 -0.86 -9.18
C ASN A 156 -4.53 -1.33 -7.97
N LEU A 157 -5.49 -0.50 -7.55
CA LEU A 157 -6.41 -0.83 -6.46
C LEU A 157 -7.53 -1.79 -6.88
N GLY A 158 -7.44 -2.39 -8.08
CA GLY A 158 -8.50 -3.20 -8.71
C GLY A 158 -9.51 -2.39 -9.53
N HIS A 159 -9.24 -1.11 -9.80
CA HIS A 159 -10.05 -0.29 -10.72
C HIS A 159 -9.90 -0.72 -12.19
N ARG A 160 -8.88 -1.53 -12.46
CA ARG A 160 -8.63 -2.28 -13.70
C ARG A 160 -8.28 -3.72 -13.30
N GLY A 161 -8.27 -4.65 -14.25
CA GLY A 161 -7.84 -6.02 -14.00
C GLY A 161 -6.44 -6.08 -13.37
N PHE A 162 -6.23 -6.98 -12.42
CA PHE A 162 -4.91 -7.27 -11.87
C PHE A 162 -4.03 -7.95 -12.93
N ALA A 163 -2.73 -7.66 -12.91
CA ALA A 163 -1.77 -8.29 -13.80
C ALA A 163 -1.57 -9.77 -13.43
N PHE A 164 -1.62 -10.07 -12.14
CA PHE A 164 -1.57 -11.43 -11.60
C PHE A 164 -2.82 -11.69 -10.76
N PRO A 165 -3.38 -12.92 -10.78
CA PRO A 165 -4.51 -13.24 -9.93
C PRO A 165 -4.13 -13.07 -8.46
N PRO A 166 -5.00 -12.49 -7.62
CA PRO A 166 -4.80 -12.50 -6.17
C PRO A 166 -4.63 -13.94 -5.65
N PRO A 167 -3.93 -14.13 -4.52
CA PRO A 167 -3.80 -15.44 -3.90
C PRO A 167 -5.18 -16.04 -3.56
N PRO A 168 -5.29 -17.38 -3.48
CA PRO A 168 -6.51 -18.04 -3.05
C PRO A 168 -7.00 -17.53 -1.69
N GLY A 169 -8.30 -17.63 -1.46
CA GLY A 169 -8.90 -17.26 -0.18
C GLY A 169 -9.82 -16.03 -0.21
N GLY A 170 -10.23 -15.57 -1.39
CA GLY A 170 -11.31 -14.58 -1.50
C GLY A 170 -10.89 -13.13 -1.22
N TYR A 171 -9.66 -12.77 -1.59
CA TYR A 171 -9.19 -11.39 -1.51
C TYR A 171 -10.01 -10.46 -2.40
N ARG A 172 -10.54 -9.38 -1.80
CA ARG A 172 -11.30 -8.35 -2.49
C ARG A 172 -10.38 -7.22 -2.96
N PRO A 173 -10.61 -6.62 -4.13
CA PRO A 173 -9.89 -5.44 -4.56
C PRO A 173 -10.24 -4.23 -3.69
N VAL A 174 -9.24 -3.43 -3.30
CA VAL A 174 -9.45 -2.22 -2.46
C VAL A 174 -10.45 -1.23 -3.07
N VAL A 175 -10.57 -1.16 -4.40
CA VAL A 175 -11.53 -0.27 -5.07
C VAL A 175 -12.98 -0.53 -4.66
N GLU A 176 -13.33 -1.76 -4.24
CA GLU A 176 -14.67 -2.05 -3.74
C GLU A 176 -15.00 -1.22 -2.51
N ARG A 177 -14.08 -1.13 -1.54
CA ARG A 177 -14.26 -0.26 -0.37
C ARG A 177 -14.35 1.22 -0.77
N VAL A 178 -13.55 1.65 -1.73
CA VAL A 178 -13.60 3.03 -2.24
C VAL A 178 -14.99 3.35 -2.78
N ARG A 179 -15.61 2.42 -3.52
CA ARG A 179 -16.97 2.57 -4.06
C ARG A 179 -18.01 2.61 -2.95
N GLU A 180 -17.92 1.71 -1.97
CA GLU A 180 -18.82 1.68 -0.80
C GLU A 180 -18.81 3.02 -0.06
N VAL A 181 -17.62 3.53 0.29
CA VAL A 181 -17.44 4.80 0.99
C VAL A 181 -17.98 5.98 0.16
N THR A 182 -17.69 5.99 -1.15
CA THR A 182 -18.16 7.07 -2.04
C THR A 182 -19.69 7.09 -2.14
N ALA A 183 -20.31 5.93 -2.29
CA ALA A 183 -21.77 5.81 -2.36
C ALA A 183 -22.43 6.26 -1.04
N ALA A 184 -21.87 5.88 0.10
CA ALA A 184 -22.37 6.30 1.40
C ALA A 184 -22.30 7.83 1.58
N PHE A 185 -21.21 8.46 1.17
CA PHE A 185 -21.07 9.92 1.21
C PHE A 185 -22.05 10.63 0.27
N ALA A 186 -22.26 10.12 -0.94
CA ALA A 186 -23.23 10.68 -1.88
C ALA A 186 -24.65 10.65 -1.29
N ALA A 187 -25.08 9.49 -0.77
CA ALA A 187 -26.37 9.33 -0.12
C ALA A 187 -26.55 10.25 1.11
N LEU A 188 -25.49 10.43 1.91
CA LEU A 188 -25.53 11.37 3.04
C LEU A 188 -25.71 12.81 2.58
N ARG A 189 -24.99 13.23 1.53
CA ARG A 189 -25.10 14.60 0.98
C ARG A 189 -26.50 14.89 0.44
N GLU A 190 -27.11 13.93 -0.27
CA GLU A 190 -28.49 14.06 -0.75
C GLU A 190 -29.49 14.23 0.40
N ARG A 191 -29.34 13.43 1.48
CA ARG A 191 -30.19 13.54 2.67
C ARG A 191 -30.06 14.87 3.41
N LEU A 192 -28.87 15.49 3.37
CA LEU A 192 -28.63 16.80 3.99
C LEU A 192 -29.10 17.96 3.11
N ALA A 193 -29.07 17.81 1.79
CA ALA A 193 -29.54 18.83 0.84
C ALA A 193 -31.07 18.84 0.63
N GLY A 194 -31.75 17.74 0.95
CA GLY A 194 -33.22 17.61 0.93
C GLY A 194 -33.92 18.01 2.24
N ARG A 195 -33.23 18.73 3.12
CA ARG A 195 -33.74 19.39 4.33
C ARG A 195 -33.54 20.89 4.21
#